data_AF-A0A6G9Y4J7-F1
#
_entry.id   AF-A0A6G9Y4J7-F1
#
_cell.length_a   1.000
_cell.length_b   1.000
_cell.length_c   1.000
_cell.angle_alpha   90.00
_cell.angle_beta   90.00
_cell.angle_gamma   90.00
#
_symmetry.space_group_name_H-M   'P 1'
#
loop_
_entity.id
_entity.type
_entity.pdbx_description
1 polymer ?
#
loop_
_entity_poly.entity_id
_entity_poly.type
_entity_poly.pdbx_seq_one_letter_code
_entity_poly.pdbx_strand_id
1 'polypeptide(L)'
;MSFGSGHPLAYPTVVTIGVLAVCAAWVPFADSDQGAGLATVAVLVLGYSVFRFATALGYLTNGLTGATGVAKRVRQQHRLDSRSWLELSVDGRNLWLPVYFEPALLTMTETTATLDGRAPCVGELRVYPSGRVRSSEPPGRLIDNPSRPDPNAPGTLRISRRLLFDAQSAVAAPFAGLLWVYVAGGGLAAFLGATCVAAAAALWFAAIRGSDPS
;
A
#
# COMPACT_ATOMS: atom_id res chain seq x y z
N MET A 1 13.68 14.42 11.19
CA MET A 1 12.75 14.85 10.13
C MET A 1 11.33 14.49 10.55
N SER A 2 10.53 15.50 10.93
CA SER A 2 9.10 15.33 11.22
C SER A 2 8.35 15.58 9.92
N PHE A 3 7.82 14.52 9.29
CA PHE A 3 6.98 14.66 8.11
C PHE A 3 5.56 15.01 8.59
N GLY A 4 5.25 16.32 8.62
CA GLY A 4 3.91 16.85 8.89
C GLY A 4 2.90 16.41 7.82
N SER A 5 1.64 16.24 8.24
CA SER A 5 0.46 15.90 7.40
C SER A 5 0.82 15.10 6.14
N GLY A 6 1.40 13.91 6.34
CA GLY A 6 2.02 13.16 5.27
C GLY A 6 0.99 12.76 4.22
N HIS A 7 1.14 13.31 3.01
CA HIS A 7 0.36 12.95 1.83
C HIS A 7 0.18 11.42 1.76
N PRO A 8 -1.01 10.88 1.41
CA PRO A 8 -1.29 9.44 1.49
C PRO A 8 -0.30 8.58 0.69
N LEU A 9 0.25 9.15 -0.39
CA LEU A 9 1.24 8.51 -1.26
C LEU A 9 2.71 8.66 -0.79
N ALA A 10 2.99 9.45 0.25
CA ALA A 10 4.36 9.68 0.72
C ALA A 10 5.00 8.38 1.23
N TYR A 11 4.26 7.62 2.04
CA TYR A 11 4.74 6.34 2.57
C TYR A 11 5.06 5.32 1.46
N PRO A 12 4.14 4.95 0.54
CA PRO A 12 4.47 4.00 -0.52
C PRO A 12 5.59 4.51 -1.45
N THR A 13 5.71 5.83 -1.64
CA THR A 13 6.82 6.42 -2.42
C THR A 13 8.17 6.19 -1.73
N VAL A 14 8.28 6.49 -0.44
CA VAL A 14 9.51 6.30 0.34
C VAL A 14 9.91 4.82 0.36
N VAL A 15 8.96 3.91 0.55
CA VAL A 15 9.27 2.47 0.56
C VAL A 15 9.69 1.98 -0.83
N THR A 16 9.06 2.48 -1.91
CA THR A 16 9.48 2.19 -3.30
C THR A 16 10.92 2.60 -3.54
N ILE A 17 11.29 3.83 -3.18
CA ILE A 17 12.67 4.32 -3.28
C ILE A 17 13.61 3.44 -2.44
N GLY A 18 13.19 3.05 -1.23
CA GLY A 18 13.95 2.17 -0.35
C GLY A 18 14.30 0.83 -0.99
N VAL A 19 13.34 0.15 -1.63
CA VAL A 19 13.60 -1.13 -2.32
C VAL A 19 14.57 -0.96 -3.48
N LEU A 20 14.42 0.10 -4.27
CA LEU A 20 15.31 0.39 -5.39
C LEU A 20 16.72 0.69 -4.91
N ALA A 21 16.86 1.43 -3.81
CA ALA A 21 18.15 1.69 -3.18
C ALA A 21 18.80 0.40 -2.66
N VAL A 22 18.02 -0.51 -2.06
CA VAL A 22 18.51 -1.84 -1.65
C VAL A 22 18.99 -2.63 -2.87
N CYS A 23 18.22 -2.65 -3.96
CA CYS A 23 18.65 -3.34 -5.19
C CYS A 23 19.97 -2.76 -5.71
N ALA A 24 20.07 -1.42 -5.82
CA ALA A 24 21.26 -0.73 -6.30
C ALA A 24 22.49 -0.98 -5.41
N ALA A 25 22.32 -1.03 -4.09
CA ALA A 25 23.41 -1.28 -3.15
C ALA A 25 24.03 -2.67 -3.29
N TRP A 26 23.28 -3.66 -3.78
CA TRP A 26 23.77 -5.03 -3.99
C TRP A 26 24.39 -5.27 -5.37
N VAL A 27 24.19 -4.37 -6.34
CA VAL A 27 24.76 -4.51 -7.70
C VAL A 27 26.29 -4.72 -7.71
N PRO A 28 27.12 -4.01 -6.92
CA PRO A 28 28.58 -4.21 -6.95
C PRO A 28 29.06 -5.60 -6.52
N PHE A 29 28.21 -6.37 -5.85
CA PHE A 29 28.52 -7.71 -5.35
C PHE A 29 27.91 -8.82 -6.20
N ALA A 30 27.14 -8.45 -7.23
CA ALA A 30 26.36 -9.38 -8.04
C ALA A 30 27.17 -9.90 -9.23
N ASP A 31 27.07 -11.21 -9.49
CA ASP A 31 27.39 -11.78 -10.79
C ASP A 31 26.30 -11.44 -11.84
N SER A 32 26.43 -11.94 -13.07
CA SER A 32 25.48 -11.65 -14.15
C SER A 32 24.04 -12.08 -13.84
N ASP A 33 23.88 -13.25 -13.21
CA ASP A 33 22.56 -13.83 -12.94
C ASP A 33 21.90 -13.12 -11.76
N GLN A 34 22.68 -12.83 -10.71
CA GLN A 34 22.24 -12.01 -9.59
C GLN A 34 21.90 -10.58 -10.03
N GLY A 35 22.71 -9.99 -10.92
CA GLY A 35 22.48 -8.67 -11.48
C GLY A 35 21.17 -8.62 -12.29
N ALA A 36 20.91 -9.65 -13.11
CA ALA A 36 19.65 -9.80 -13.83
C ALA A 36 18.46 -9.96 -12.87
N GLY A 37 18.63 -10.70 -11.77
CA GLY A 37 17.64 -10.83 -10.70
C GLY A 37 17.30 -9.48 -10.05
N LEU A 38 18.31 -8.70 -9.67
CA LEU A 38 18.14 -7.36 -9.10
C LEU A 38 17.42 -6.41 -10.07
N ALA A 39 17.83 -6.41 -11.34
CA ALA A 39 17.19 -5.60 -12.38
C ALA A 39 15.73 -5.99 -12.58
N THR A 40 15.43 -7.29 -12.57
CA THR A 40 14.05 -7.80 -12.69
C THR A 40 13.18 -7.31 -11.53
N VAL A 41 13.66 -7.41 -10.29
CA VAL A 41 12.94 -6.91 -9.11
C VAL A 41 12.72 -5.40 -9.22
N ALA A 42 13.74 -4.63 -9.62
CA ALA A 42 13.63 -3.18 -9.78
C ALA A 42 12.58 -2.79 -10.83
N VAL A 43 12.55 -3.47 -11.98
CA VAL A 43 11.56 -3.24 -13.04
C VAL A 43 10.15 -3.57 -12.56
N LEU A 44 9.96 -4.70 -11.86
CA LEU A 44 8.66 -5.06 -11.29
C LEU A 44 8.17 -4.04 -10.26
N VAL A 45 9.07 -3.59 -9.38
CA VAL A 45 8.78 -2.58 -8.36
C VAL A 45 8.36 -1.26 -9.02
N LEU A 46 9.13 -0.78 -10.00
CA LEU A 46 8.83 0.45 -10.73
C LEU A 46 7.52 0.33 -11.51
N GLY A 47 7.37 -0.71 -12.32
CA GLY A 47 6.20 -0.91 -13.17
C GLY A 47 4.91 -1.00 -12.36
N TYR A 48 4.92 -1.81 -11.30
CA TYR A 48 3.74 -1.92 -10.44
C TYR A 48 3.48 -0.64 -9.65
N SER A 49 4.51 0.06 -9.18
CA SER A 49 4.32 1.34 -8.46
C SER A 49 3.75 2.42 -9.37
N VAL A 50 4.26 2.55 -10.60
CA VAL A 50 3.74 3.47 -11.62
C VAL A 50 2.27 3.15 -11.91
N PHE A 51 1.94 1.87 -12.12
CA PHE A 51 0.56 1.44 -12.33
C PHE A 51 -0.34 1.85 -11.15
N ARG A 52 0.10 1.62 -9.91
CA ARG A 52 -0.67 1.92 -8.70
C ARG A 52 -0.83 3.43 -8.48
N PHE A 53 0.22 4.22 -8.70
CA PHE A 53 0.12 5.69 -8.63
C PHE A 53 -0.72 6.27 -9.75
N ALA A 54 -0.65 5.72 -10.97
CA ALA A 54 -1.52 6.13 -12.06
C ALA A 54 -3.00 5.84 -11.75
N THR A 55 -3.33 4.71 -11.09
CA THR A 55 -4.68 4.46 -10.59
C THR A 55 -5.10 5.41 -9.46
N ALA A 56 -4.19 5.72 -8.54
CA ALA A 56 -4.46 6.58 -7.39
C ALA A 56 -4.69 8.05 -7.78
N LEU A 57 -3.98 8.51 -8.81
CA LEU A 57 -4.08 9.85 -9.39
C LEU A 57 -5.18 9.96 -10.47
N GLY A 58 -5.85 8.83 -10.77
CA GLY A 58 -6.91 8.68 -11.77
C GLY A 58 -6.50 8.89 -13.22
N TYR A 59 -5.23 8.66 -13.54
CA TYR A 59 -4.80 8.45 -14.93
C TYR A 59 -5.26 7.10 -15.48
N LEU A 60 -5.48 6.13 -14.59
CA LEU A 60 -6.06 4.83 -14.92
C LEU A 60 -7.38 4.66 -14.16
N THR A 61 -8.37 4.06 -14.80
CA THR A 61 -9.68 3.81 -14.18
C THR A 61 -9.55 2.86 -12.99
N ASN A 62 -10.18 3.23 -11.89
CA ASN A 62 -10.39 2.36 -10.72
C ASN A 62 -11.73 1.60 -10.83
N GLY A 63 -12.50 1.81 -11.90
CA GLY A 63 -13.82 1.21 -12.12
C GLY A 63 -14.99 1.97 -11.49
N LEU A 64 -14.75 3.09 -10.80
CA LEU A 64 -15.79 4.02 -10.37
C LEU A 64 -16.00 5.07 -11.46
N THR A 65 -17.25 5.36 -11.78
CA THR A 65 -17.62 6.33 -12.81
C THR A 65 -18.81 7.16 -12.38
N GLY A 66 -18.65 8.50 -12.35
CA GLY A 66 -19.74 9.48 -12.44
C GLY A 66 -20.85 9.37 -11.41
N ALA A 67 -20.58 8.75 -10.27
CA ALA A 67 -21.57 8.44 -9.26
C ALA A 67 -21.44 9.36 -8.04
N THR A 68 -22.58 9.78 -7.51
CA THR A 68 -22.69 10.38 -6.19
C THR A 68 -23.32 9.38 -5.25
N GLY A 69 -22.79 9.26 -4.04
CA GLY A 69 -23.32 8.32 -3.06
C GLY A 69 -22.93 8.72 -1.65
N VAL A 70 -23.10 7.78 -0.72
CA VAL A 70 -22.66 7.93 0.65
C VAL A 70 -21.46 7.02 0.88
N ALA A 71 -20.43 7.53 1.54
CA ALA A 71 -19.22 6.79 1.85
C ALA A 71 -19.01 6.70 3.35
N LYS A 72 -18.64 5.52 3.82
CA LYS A 72 -18.06 5.30 5.15
C LYS A 72 -16.73 4.58 5.02
N ARG A 73 -15.81 4.88 5.94
CA ARG A 73 -14.52 4.19 6.00
C ARG A 73 -14.68 2.93 6.83
N VAL A 74 -14.21 1.83 6.25
CA VAL A 74 -14.13 0.53 6.90
C VAL A 74 -12.68 0.09 6.89
N ARG A 75 -12.16 -0.29 8.05
CA ARG A 75 -10.86 -0.94 8.14
C ARG A 75 -11.05 -2.45 8.01
N GLN A 76 -10.36 -3.03 7.05
CA GLN A 76 -10.28 -4.47 6.85
C GLN A 76 -9.04 -5.02 7.53
N GLN A 77 -9.18 -6.08 8.32
CA GLN A 77 -8.08 -6.89 8.85
C GLN A 77 -8.15 -8.30 8.26
N HIS A 78 -7.12 -8.72 7.54
CA HIS A 78 -7.05 -10.05 6.94
C HIS A 78 -5.63 -10.59 6.99
N ARG A 79 -5.41 -11.65 7.80
CA ARG A 79 -4.10 -12.24 8.07
C ARG A 79 -3.13 -11.20 8.65
N LEU A 80 -1.98 -10.99 8.01
CA LEU A 80 -0.94 -10.03 8.41
C LEU A 80 -1.11 -8.65 7.76
N ASP A 81 -2.27 -8.39 7.16
CA ASP A 81 -2.53 -7.17 6.40
C ASP A 81 -3.76 -6.45 6.96
N SER A 82 -3.63 -5.14 7.06
CA SER A 82 -4.70 -4.21 7.41
C SER A 82 -4.83 -3.18 6.31
N ARG A 83 -6.05 -2.86 5.90
CA ARG A 83 -6.30 -1.90 4.81
C ARG A 83 -7.49 -1.01 5.09
N SER A 84 -7.40 0.24 4.64
CA SER A 84 -8.53 1.14 4.57
C SER A 84 -9.35 0.88 3.30
N TRP A 85 -10.65 0.73 3.48
CA TRP A 85 -11.64 0.64 2.43
C TRP A 85 -12.68 1.74 2.62
N LEU A 86 -13.28 2.17 1.51
CA LEU A 86 -14.51 2.92 1.52
C LEU A 86 -15.63 1.98 1.10
N GLU A 87 -16.62 1.84 1.97
CA GLU A 87 -17.93 1.30 1.59
C GLU A 87 -18.75 2.46 1.03
N LEU A 88 -19.09 2.35 -0.24
CA LEU A 88 -19.79 3.35 -1.02
C LEU A 88 -21.21 2.81 -1.31
N SER A 89 -22.22 3.49 -0.82
CA SER A 89 -23.62 3.22 -1.19
C SER A 89 -24.02 4.17 -2.33
N VAL A 90 -24.13 3.60 -3.53
CA VAL A 90 -24.46 4.30 -4.78
C VAL A 90 -25.65 3.60 -5.43
N ASP A 91 -26.75 4.32 -5.68
CA ASP A 91 -27.95 3.79 -6.35
C ASP A 91 -28.47 2.46 -5.76
N GLY A 92 -28.43 2.34 -4.43
CA GLY A 92 -28.85 1.14 -3.70
C GLY A 92 -27.89 -0.05 -3.78
N ARG A 93 -26.69 0.14 -4.38
CA ARG A 93 -25.62 -0.87 -4.42
C ARG A 93 -24.48 -0.47 -3.49
N ASN A 94 -23.92 -1.46 -2.81
CA ASN A 94 -22.70 -1.28 -2.02
C ASN A 94 -21.48 -1.64 -2.86
N LEU A 95 -20.58 -0.67 -3.02
CA LEU A 95 -19.32 -0.78 -3.72
C LEU A 95 -18.17 -0.58 -2.74
N TRP A 96 -17.09 -1.32 -2.94
CA TRP A 96 -15.94 -1.36 -2.04
C TRP A 96 -14.71 -0.84 -2.76
N LEU A 97 -14.22 0.33 -2.34
CA LEU A 97 -13.03 0.95 -2.91
C LEU A 97 -11.87 0.87 -1.91
N PRO A 98 -10.78 0.13 -2.21
CA PRO A 98 -9.60 0.17 -1.36
C PRO A 98 -8.86 1.49 -1.57
N VAL A 99 -8.43 2.14 -0.49
CA VAL A 99 -7.77 3.45 -0.50
C VAL A 99 -6.44 3.42 0.26
N TYR A 100 -5.52 4.33 -0.07
CA TYR A 100 -4.33 4.55 0.74
C TYR A 100 -4.71 5.19 2.08
N PHE A 101 -4.05 4.75 3.14
CA PHE A 101 -4.31 5.29 4.47
C PHE A 101 -3.91 6.78 4.56
N GLU A 102 -4.87 7.58 5.01
CA GLU A 102 -4.71 8.98 5.38
C GLU A 102 -5.25 9.18 6.80
N PRO A 103 -4.55 9.90 7.70
CA PRO A 103 -5.02 10.12 9.07
C PRO A 103 -6.42 10.73 9.15
N ALA A 104 -6.79 11.60 8.21
CA ALA A 104 -8.13 12.20 8.12
C ALA A 104 -9.25 11.17 7.96
N LEU A 105 -8.96 9.97 7.45
CA LEU A 105 -9.93 8.89 7.38
C LEU A 105 -10.36 8.41 8.77
N LEU A 106 -9.52 8.52 9.80
CA LEU A 106 -9.85 8.06 11.16
C LEU A 106 -11.01 8.85 11.77
N THR A 107 -11.12 10.13 11.43
CA THR A 107 -12.15 11.04 11.93
C THR A 107 -13.36 11.10 11.00
N MET A 108 -13.32 10.39 9.88
CA MET A 108 -14.36 10.43 8.86
C MET A 108 -15.62 9.71 9.37
N THR A 109 -16.71 10.45 9.43
CA THR A 109 -18.06 9.90 9.57
C THR A 109 -18.66 9.62 8.20
N GLU A 110 -19.76 8.88 8.18
CA GLU A 110 -20.54 8.68 6.96
C GLU A 110 -20.85 10.03 6.28
N THR A 111 -20.39 10.19 5.04
CA THR A 111 -20.37 11.48 4.32
C THR A 111 -20.63 11.27 2.84
N THR A 112 -21.19 12.27 2.16
CA THR A 112 -21.39 12.24 0.71
C THR A 112 -20.07 12.06 -0.03
N ALA A 113 -20.05 11.14 -1.00
CA ALA A 113 -18.95 10.93 -1.92
C ALA A 113 -19.31 11.40 -3.33
N THR A 114 -18.38 12.13 -3.93
CA THR A 114 -18.45 12.57 -5.33
C THR A 114 -17.36 11.83 -6.10
N LEU A 115 -17.77 11.00 -7.06
CA LEU A 115 -16.88 10.15 -7.85
C LEU A 115 -16.72 10.70 -9.27
N ASP A 116 -16.69 12.03 -9.38
CA ASP A 116 -16.53 12.75 -10.64
C ASP A 116 -15.08 13.26 -10.80
N GLY A 117 -14.57 13.22 -12.03
CA GLY A 117 -13.21 13.64 -12.37
C GLY A 117 -12.12 12.59 -12.13
N ARG A 118 -10.88 13.06 -11.91
CA ARG A 118 -9.66 12.23 -11.79
C ARG A 118 -9.41 11.66 -10.40
N ALA A 119 -10.15 12.08 -9.38
CA ALA A 119 -9.96 11.54 -8.04
C ALA A 119 -11.27 11.57 -7.27
N PRO A 120 -11.63 10.46 -6.60
CA PRO A 120 -12.81 10.47 -5.76
C PRO A 120 -12.62 11.41 -4.57
N CYS A 121 -13.68 12.12 -4.20
CA CYS A 121 -13.73 12.95 -2.99
C CYS A 121 -14.84 12.44 -2.07
N VAL A 122 -14.59 12.49 -0.76
CA VAL A 122 -15.57 12.21 0.30
C VAL A 122 -15.69 13.47 1.15
N GLY A 123 -16.79 14.20 1.00
CA GLY A 123 -16.87 15.59 1.42
C GLY A 123 -15.75 16.42 0.77
N GLU A 124 -14.97 17.12 1.58
CA GLU A 124 -13.79 17.89 1.15
C GLU A 124 -12.53 17.03 1.01
N LEU A 125 -12.55 15.78 1.48
CA LEU A 125 -11.37 14.92 1.50
C LEU A 125 -11.18 14.24 0.15
N ARG A 126 -10.12 14.62 -0.57
CA ARG A 126 -9.67 13.87 -1.73
C ARG A 126 -9.07 12.54 -1.28
N VAL A 127 -9.64 11.44 -1.73
CA VAL A 127 -9.15 10.10 -1.41
C VAL A 127 -8.33 9.52 -2.56
N TYR A 128 -7.35 8.68 -2.22
CA TYR A 128 -6.45 8.06 -3.19
C TYR A 128 -6.76 6.56 -3.26
N PRO A 129 -7.43 6.08 -4.32
CA PRO A 129 -7.64 4.66 -4.55
C PRO A 129 -6.31 3.93 -4.50
N SER A 130 -6.22 2.90 -3.68
CA SER A 130 -5.11 1.97 -3.79
C SER A 130 -5.41 0.99 -4.91
N GLY A 131 -6.64 0.56 -5.16
CA GLY A 131 -6.96 -0.40 -6.21
C GLY A 131 -8.30 -0.19 -6.91
N ARG A 132 -8.76 -1.24 -7.61
CA ARG A 132 -10.04 -1.24 -8.30
C ARG A 132 -11.20 -1.43 -7.31
N VAL A 133 -12.32 -0.80 -7.63
CA VAL A 133 -13.59 -1.01 -6.94
C VAL A 133 -14.07 -2.45 -7.08
N ARG A 134 -14.80 -2.92 -6.09
CA ARG A 134 -15.42 -4.25 -6.03
C ARG A 134 -16.89 -4.14 -5.69
N SER A 135 -17.70 -5.05 -6.22
CA SER A 135 -19.11 -5.21 -5.85
C SER A 135 -19.31 -6.17 -4.67
N SER A 136 -18.26 -6.84 -4.23
CA SER A 136 -18.28 -7.80 -3.13
C SER A 136 -17.50 -7.26 -1.94
N GLU A 137 -17.98 -7.58 -0.74
CA GLU A 137 -17.31 -7.26 0.52
C GLU A 137 -15.87 -7.82 0.56
N PRO A 138 -14.88 -7.04 1.03
CA PRO A 138 -13.52 -7.52 1.17
C PRO A 138 -13.43 -8.63 2.25
N PRO A 139 -12.60 -9.66 2.05
CA PRO A 139 -12.53 -10.78 2.99
C PRO A 139 -11.87 -10.37 4.32
N GLY A 140 -12.18 -11.08 5.40
CA GLY A 140 -11.59 -10.84 6.72
C GLY A 140 -12.52 -10.10 7.66
N ARG A 141 -11.96 -9.58 8.76
CA ARG A 141 -12.73 -8.83 9.76
C ARG A 141 -12.84 -7.39 9.32
N LEU A 142 -14.07 -6.88 9.25
CA LEU A 142 -14.34 -5.47 9.01
C LEU A 142 -14.57 -4.75 10.33
N ILE A 143 -13.96 -3.58 10.44
CA ILE A 143 -14.03 -2.71 11.60
C ILE A 143 -14.48 -1.35 11.08
N ASP A 144 -15.72 -1.00 11.41
CA ASP A 144 -16.29 0.30 11.06
C ASP A 144 -15.61 1.42 11.85
N ASN A 145 -15.60 2.62 11.27
CA ASN A 145 -15.25 3.82 12.00
C ASN A 145 -16.30 4.13 13.09
N PRO A 146 -15.90 4.82 14.17
CA PRO A 146 -16.85 5.34 15.14
C PRO A 146 -17.84 6.30 14.47
N SER A 147 -19.10 6.27 14.92
CA SER A 147 -20.18 7.14 14.42
C SER A 147 -19.99 8.61 14.78
N ARG A 148 -19.02 8.92 15.64
CA ARG A 148 -18.63 10.29 16.01
C ARG A 148 -17.13 10.45 15.73
N PRO A 149 -16.70 11.61 15.22
CA PRO A 149 -15.27 11.91 15.08
C PRO A 149 -14.57 11.78 16.44
N ASP A 150 -13.48 11.02 16.48
CA ASP A 150 -12.65 10.91 17.67
C ASP A 150 -11.75 12.16 17.78
N PRO A 151 -11.93 13.03 18.79
CA PRO A 151 -11.10 14.23 18.96
C PRO A 151 -9.63 13.88 19.28
N ASN A 152 -9.34 12.65 19.70
CA ASN A 152 -7.99 12.17 20.01
C ASN A 152 -7.34 11.39 18.86
N ALA A 153 -7.98 11.33 17.68
CA ALA A 153 -7.42 10.64 16.54
C ALA A 153 -6.04 11.22 16.16
N PRO A 154 -5.02 10.37 15.91
CA PRO A 154 -3.69 10.84 15.59
C PRO A 154 -3.69 11.58 14.24
N GLY A 155 -3.38 12.89 14.24
CA GLY A 155 -3.33 13.69 13.02
C GLY A 155 -2.19 13.34 12.06
N THR A 156 -1.15 12.64 12.52
CA THR A 156 -0.08 12.10 11.69
C THR A 156 0.43 10.76 12.23
N LEU A 157 0.93 9.90 11.34
CA LEU A 157 1.61 8.66 11.73
C LEU A 157 3.04 8.67 11.20
N ARG A 158 3.98 8.34 12.09
CA ARG A 158 5.41 8.26 11.76
C ARG A 158 5.65 7.10 10.79
N ILE A 159 6.48 7.34 9.76
CA ILE A 159 6.89 6.33 8.77
C ILE A 159 7.45 5.07 9.45
N SER A 160 8.25 5.25 10.52
CA SER A 160 8.82 4.13 11.28
C SER A 160 7.76 3.21 11.89
N ARG A 161 6.65 3.77 12.37
CA ARG A 161 5.53 2.98 12.91
C ARG A 161 4.85 2.18 11.81
N ARG A 162 4.69 2.76 10.61
CA ARG A 162 4.12 2.06 9.45
C ARG A 162 5.02 0.91 8.99
N LEU A 163 6.33 1.17 8.88
CA LEU A 163 7.33 0.15 8.53
C LEU A 163 7.28 -1.03 9.50
N LEU A 164 7.15 -0.78 10.81
CA LEU A 164 7.09 -1.84 11.81
C LEU A 164 5.88 -2.76 11.61
N PHE A 165 4.72 -2.22 11.25
CA PHE A 165 3.53 -3.04 10.96
C PHE A 165 3.67 -3.83 9.67
N ASP A 166 4.27 -3.24 8.63
CA ASP A 166 4.48 -3.92 7.35
C ASP A 166 5.59 -4.98 7.41
N ALA A 167 6.51 -4.88 8.36
CA ALA A 167 7.66 -5.78 8.50
C ALA A 167 7.30 -7.23 8.82
N GLN A 168 6.06 -7.52 9.22
CA GLN A 168 5.60 -8.88 9.53
C GLN A 168 5.83 -9.84 8.35
N SER A 169 5.63 -9.38 7.12
CA SER A 169 5.82 -10.21 5.92
C SER A 169 7.30 -10.47 5.60
N ALA A 170 8.22 -9.64 6.11
CA ALA A 170 9.65 -9.79 5.88
C ALA A 170 10.26 -11.02 6.57
N VAL A 171 9.54 -11.68 7.49
CA VAL A 171 9.96 -12.95 8.12
C VAL A 171 10.17 -14.06 7.07
N ALA A 172 9.49 -13.98 5.91
CA ALA A 172 9.67 -14.93 4.82
C ALA A 172 10.97 -14.70 4.01
N ALA A 173 11.63 -13.55 4.17
CA ALA A 173 12.75 -13.15 3.32
C ALA A 173 13.98 -14.07 3.41
N PRO A 174 14.41 -14.57 4.59
CA PRO A 174 15.53 -15.51 4.68
C PRO A 174 15.24 -16.82 3.94
N PHE A 175 13.98 -17.28 3.92
CA PHE A 175 13.60 -18.47 3.16
C PHE A 175 13.71 -18.24 1.65
N ALA A 176 13.33 -17.05 1.17
CA ALA A 176 13.55 -16.67 -0.23
C ALA A 176 15.05 -16.60 -0.58
N GLY A 177 15.87 -16.08 0.34
CA GLY A 177 17.33 -16.06 0.18
C GLY A 177 17.95 -17.46 0.14
N LEU A 178 17.52 -18.37 1.01
CA LEU A 178 17.94 -19.77 0.99
C LEU A 178 17.51 -20.47 -0.31
N LEU A 179 16.28 -20.24 -0.76
CA LEU A 179 15.78 -20.78 -2.02
C LEU A 179 16.61 -20.29 -3.21
N TRP A 180 16.96 -19.00 -3.24
CA TRP A 180 17.81 -18.44 -4.27
C TRP A 180 19.16 -19.16 -4.32
N VAL A 181 19.84 -19.26 -3.18
CA VAL A 181 21.14 -19.95 -3.10
C VAL A 181 21.03 -21.43 -3.47
N TYR A 182 19.93 -22.08 -3.12
CA TYR A 182 19.68 -23.46 -3.51
C TYR A 182 19.53 -23.65 -5.02
N VAL A 183 18.83 -22.73 -5.71
CA VAL A 183 18.52 -22.86 -7.14
C VAL A 183 19.61 -22.28 -8.04
N ALA A 184 20.12 -21.09 -7.72
CA ALA A 184 21.07 -20.34 -8.53
C ALA A 184 22.52 -20.42 -8.01
N GLY A 185 22.74 -21.07 -6.87
CA GLY A 185 24.03 -21.08 -6.20
C GLY A 185 24.37 -19.75 -5.53
N GLY A 186 25.60 -19.65 -5.04
CA GLY A 186 26.13 -18.47 -4.37
C GLY A 186 26.51 -18.72 -2.91
N GLY A 187 27.33 -17.81 -2.38
CA GLY A 187 27.80 -17.86 -0.99
C GLY A 187 26.98 -16.99 -0.05
N LEU A 188 27.59 -16.64 1.08
CA LEU A 188 26.99 -15.78 2.11
C LEU A 188 26.52 -14.43 1.55
N ALA A 189 27.27 -13.82 0.62
CA ALA A 189 26.89 -12.55 0.01
C ALA A 189 25.58 -12.64 -0.79
N ALA A 190 25.41 -13.71 -1.58
CA ALA A 190 24.19 -13.95 -2.35
C ALA A 190 22.98 -14.18 -1.44
N PHE A 191 23.17 -14.95 -0.35
CA PHE A 191 22.14 -15.16 0.66
C PHE A 191 21.70 -13.84 1.32
N LEU A 192 22.65 -13.02 1.76
CA LEU A 192 22.36 -11.73 2.41
C LEU A 192 21.69 -10.77 1.43
N GLY A 193 22.17 -10.69 0.20
CA GLY A 193 21.59 -9.86 -0.86
C GLY A 193 20.15 -10.25 -1.17
N ALA A 194 19.91 -11.52 -1.46
CA ALA A 194 18.57 -12.04 -1.74
C ALA A 194 17.62 -11.84 -0.55
N THR A 195 18.09 -12.05 0.69
CA THR A 195 17.30 -11.81 1.90
C THR A 195 16.94 -10.33 2.06
N CYS A 196 17.90 -9.42 1.89
CA CYS A 196 17.65 -7.98 1.99
C CYS A 196 16.66 -7.50 0.92
N VAL A 197 16.83 -7.95 -0.32
CA VAL A 197 15.95 -7.59 -1.44
C VAL A 197 14.54 -8.14 -1.21
N ALA A 198 14.40 -9.40 -0.79
CA ALA A 198 13.11 -10.00 -0.49
C ALA A 198 12.40 -9.30 0.68
N ALA A 199 13.12 -8.95 1.74
CA ALA A 199 12.56 -8.20 2.88
C ALA A 199 12.07 -6.82 2.45
N ALA A 200 12.88 -6.09 1.67
CA ALA A 200 12.52 -4.80 1.13
C ALA A 200 11.30 -4.89 0.21
N ALA A 201 11.26 -5.89 -0.68
CA ALA A 201 10.12 -6.14 -1.56
C ALA A 201 8.83 -6.46 -0.78
N ALA A 202 8.91 -7.23 0.32
CA ALA A 202 7.76 -7.52 1.17
C ALA A 202 7.17 -6.24 1.80
N LEU A 203 8.04 -5.37 2.35
CA LEU A 203 7.64 -4.06 2.88
C LEU A 203 6.98 -3.18 1.81
N TRP A 204 7.60 -3.10 0.64
CA TRP A 204 7.06 -2.36 -0.49
C TRP A 204 5.70 -2.88 -0.93
N PHE A 205 5.54 -4.19 -0.99
CA PHE A 205 4.29 -4.79 -1.44
C PHE A 205 3.12 -4.48 -0.49
N ALA A 206 3.35 -4.48 0.82
CA ALA A 206 2.38 -4.03 1.81
C ALA A 206 2.05 -2.54 1.61
N ALA A 207 3.07 -1.68 1.55
CA ALA A 207 2.93 -0.24 1.41
C ALA A 207 2.19 0.17 0.12
N ILE A 208 2.63 -0.34 -1.04
CA ILE A 208 2.05 0.00 -2.36
C ILE A 208 0.62 -0.53 -2.51
N ARG A 209 0.24 -1.54 -1.70
CA ARG A 209 -1.12 -2.05 -1.66
C ARG A 209 -2.07 -1.26 -0.74
N GLY A 210 -1.56 -0.25 -0.04
CA GLY A 210 -2.34 0.65 0.82
C GLY A 210 -2.51 0.13 2.24
N SER A 211 -1.43 -0.36 2.86
CA SER A 211 -1.46 -0.82 4.25
C SER A 211 -1.97 0.28 5.21
N ASP A 212 -2.71 -0.16 6.22
CA ASP A 212 -3.34 0.68 7.24
C ASP A 212 -2.74 0.38 8.62
N PRO A 213 -1.97 1.32 9.18
CA PRO A 213 -1.26 1.17 10.47
C PRO A 213 -2.12 1.49 11.71
N SER A 214 -3.41 1.80 11.54
CA SER A 214 -4.28 2.26 12.64
C SER A 214 -4.79 1.12 13.53
#